data_AF-A0A6G3UM07-F1
#
_entry.id   AF-A0A6G3UM07-F1
#
_cell.length_a   1.000
_cell.length_b   1.000
_cell.length_c   1.000
_cell.angle_alpha   90.00
_cell.angle_beta   90.00
_cell.angle_gamma   90.00
#
_symmetry.space_group_name_H-M   'P 1'
#
loop_
_entity.id
_entity.type
_entity.pdbx_description
1 polymer ?
#
loop_
_entity_poly.entity_id
_entity_poly.type
_entity_poly.pdbx_seq_one_letter_code
_entity_poly.pdbx_strand_id
1 'polypeptide(L)'
;MAHSSAAAAPRRRADGPASSPTGPARDVHPVVRRTTAPPAALDLLTQARAGLEEAAVLAVPNERYATAHLAALRTAAAVLAARARPE
;
A
#
# COMPACT_ATOMS: atom_id res chain seq x y z
N MET A 1 -3.81 -32.31 49.89
CA MET A 1 -5.22 -32.58 49.54
C MET A 1 -5.37 -32.45 48.03
N ALA A 2 -5.98 -33.49 47.44
CA ALA A 2 -6.63 -33.58 46.13
C ALA A 2 -5.90 -33.08 44.85
N HIS A 3 -5.36 -34.06 44.14
CA HIS A 3 -5.27 -34.19 42.68
C HIS A 3 -6.58 -33.86 41.93
N SER A 4 -6.48 -33.38 40.68
CA SER A 4 -6.98 -34.10 39.50
C SER A 4 -6.79 -33.29 38.21
N SER A 5 -6.14 -33.95 37.26
CA SER A 5 -5.93 -33.60 35.85
C SER A 5 -7.11 -34.05 34.99
N ALA A 6 -7.42 -33.32 33.90
CA ALA A 6 -8.00 -33.82 32.65
C ALA A 6 -8.06 -32.65 31.63
N ALA A 7 -7.25 -32.57 30.57
CA ALA A 7 -7.17 -33.41 29.37
C ALA A 7 -8.23 -33.10 28.29
N ALA A 8 -7.71 -32.80 27.09
CA ALA A 8 -8.31 -32.91 25.74
C ALA A 8 -9.49 -31.96 25.42
N ALA A 9 -9.67 -31.40 24.21
CA ALA A 9 -9.25 -31.79 22.88
C ALA A 9 -9.30 -30.57 21.91
N PRO A 10 -8.58 -30.62 20.78
CA PRO A 10 -8.49 -29.53 19.81
C PRO A 10 -9.80 -29.36 19.01
N ARG A 11 -10.18 -28.11 18.74
CA ARG A 11 -11.31 -27.78 17.86
C ARG A 11 -10.99 -28.17 16.42
N ARG A 12 -11.56 -29.32 16.05
CA ARG A 12 -11.78 -29.90 14.74
C ARG A 12 -11.81 -28.87 13.61
N ARG A 13 -10.84 -28.98 12.69
CA ARG A 13 -10.98 -28.47 11.32
C ARG A 13 -12.24 -29.09 10.71
N ALA A 14 -13.16 -28.27 10.26
CA ALA A 14 -14.19 -28.68 9.33
C ALA A 14 -13.67 -28.36 7.92
N ASP A 15 -13.31 -29.43 7.25
CA ASP A 15 -13.07 -29.57 5.83
C ASP A 15 -14.33 -29.09 5.09
N GLY A 16 -14.25 -27.90 4.47
CA GLY A 16 -15.27 -27.39 3.57
C GLY A 16 -14.97 -27.88 2.16
N PRO A 17 -15.97 -28.34 1.39
CA PRO A 17 -15.74 -29.06 0.14
C PRO A 17 -14.99 -28.21 -0.88
N ALA A 18 -14.00 -28.85 -1.52
CA ALA A 18 -13.25 -28.32 -2.64
C ALA A 18 -14.19 -27.82 -3.74
N SER A 19 -14.09 -26.54 -4.09
CA SER A 19 -14.73 -25.99 -5.28
C SER A 19 -14.11 -26.63 -6.52
N SER A 20 -14.83 -27.58 -7.12
CA SER A 20 -14.48 -28.21 -8.39
C SER A 20 -14.30 -27.15 -9.49
N PRO A 21 -13.20 -27.19 -10.28
CA PRO A 21 -12.88 -26.17 -11.29
C PRO A 21 -13.53 -26.51 -12.64
N THR A 22 -14.85 -26.71 -12.68
CA THR A 22 -15.54 -27.14 -13.92
C THR A 22 -16.78 -26.29 -14.17
N GLY A 23 -16.57 -24.98 -14.27
CA GLY A 23 -17.47 -24.02 -14.91
C GLY A 23 -16.68 -23.21 -15.92
N PRO A 24 -17.29 -22.73 -17.03
CA PRO A 24 -16.57 -21.98 -18.05
C PRO A 24 -15.88 -20.78 -17.38
N ALA A 25 -14.55 -20.72 -17.47
CA ALA A 25 -13.72 -19.68 -16.88
C ALA A 25 -14.08 -18.32 -17.50
N ARG A 26 -15.13 -17.68 -17.00
CA ARG A 26 -15.51 -16.30 -17.33
C ARG A 26 -15.37 -15.33 -16.16
N ASP A 27 -14.99 -15.83 -14.99
CA ASP A 27 -14.66 -15.00 -13.82
C ASP A 27 -13.16 -15.03 -13.50
N VAL A 28 -12.33 -15.00 -14.55
CA VAL A 28 -11.02 -14.35 -14.39
C VAL A 28 -11.33 -12.87 -14.37
N HIS A 29 -11.53 -12.30 -13.18
CA HIS A 29 -11.52 -10.85 -13.05
C HIS A 29 -10.26 -10.35 -13.76
N PRO A 30 -10.39 -9.46 -14.75
CA PRO A 30 -9.20 -8.87 -15.34
C PRO A 30 -8.43 -8.29 -14.16
N VAL A 31 -7.26 -8.86 -13.86
CA VAL A 31 -6.27 -8.21 -13.02
C VAL A 31 -6.24 -6.80 -13.58
N VAL A 32 -6.68 -5.82 -12.80
CA VAL A 32 -6.55 -4.41 -13.16
C VAL A 32 -5.07 -4.28 -13.49
N ARG A 33 -4.73 -4.31 -14.79
CA ARG A 33 -3.35 -4.16 -15.20
C ARG A 33 -2.99 -2.81 -14.63
N ARG A 34 -2.04 -2.82 -13.70
CA ARG A 34 -1.53 -1.61 -13.06
C ARG A 34 -1.10 -0.72 -14.21
N THR A 35 -1.94 0.23 -14.57
CA THR A 35 -1.60 1.27 -15.53
C THR A 35 -0.36 1.93 -14.95
N THR A 36 0.65 2.11 -15.78
CA THR A 36 1.85 2.85 -15.37
C THR A 36 1.40 4.17 -14.75
N ALA A 37 2.03 4.58 -13.64
CA ALA A 37 1.65 5.81 -12.97
C ALA A 37 1.61 6.96 -13.98
N PRO A 38 0.62 7.87 -13.92
CA PRO A 38 0.55 9.01 -14.81
C PRO A 38 1.88 9.79 -14.79
N PRO A 39 2.36 10.32 -15.93
CA PRO A 39 3.64 11.03 -15.99
C PRO A 39 3.71 12.18 -14.99
N ALA A 40 2.61 12.93 -14.81
CA ALA A 40 2.51 13.99 -13.81
C ALA A 40 2.77 13.51 -12.36
N ALA A 41 2.37 12.28 -12.02
CA ALA A 41 2.66 11.72 -10.69
C ALA A 41 4.16 11.39 -10.54
N LEU A 42 4.81 10.92 -11.60
CA LEU A 42 6.25 10.64 -11.60
C LEU A 42 7.08 11.93 -11.49
N ASP A 43 6.65 13.00 -12.17
CA ASP A 43 7.30 14.31 -12.10
C ASP A 43 7.22 14.89 -10.68
N LEU A 44 6.05 14.79 -10.03
CA LEU A 44 5.86 15.21 -8.65
C LEU A 44 6.74 14.42 -7.67
N LEU A 45 6.92 13.11 -7.89
CA LEU A 45 7.81 12.29 -7.06
C LEU A 45 9.29 12.63 -7.27
N THR A 46 9.68 12.95 -8.50
CA THR A 46 11.04 13.42 -8.81
C THR A 46 11.33 14.74 -8.07
N GLN A 47 10.40 15.69 -8.11
CA GLN A 47 10.52 16.95 -7.37
C GLN A 47 10.53 16.74 -5.85
N ALA A 48 9.71 15.82 -5.33
CA ALA A 48 9.70 15.50 -3.90
C ALA A 48 11.04 14.90 -3.46
N ARG A 49 11.65 14.02 -4.27
CA ARG A 49 12.97 13.44 -3.98
C ARG A 49 14.05 14.53 -3.91
N ALA A 50 14.12 15.40 -4.91
CA ALA A 50 15.06 16.52 -4.93
C ALA A 50 14.86 17.43 -3.70
N GLY A 51 13.61 17.77 -3.36
CA GLY A 51 13.31 18.57 -2.18
C GLY A 51 13.71 17.92 -0.85
N LEU A 52 13.68 16.58 -0.75
CA LEU A 52 14.18 15.87 0.44
C LEU A 52 15.71 15.88 0.51
N GLU A 53 16.40 15.79 -0.62
CA GLU A 53 17.86 15.91 -0.70
C GLU A 53 18.30 17.33 -0.32
N GLU A 54 17.59 18.36 -0.80
CA GLU A 54 17.77 19.75 -0.37
C GLU A 54 17.51 19.91 1.13
N ALA A 55 16.41 19.36 1.66
CA ALA A 55 16.13 19.43 3.09
C ALA A 55 17.24 18.78 3.92
N ALA A 56 17.81 17.65 3.47
CA ALA A 56 18.84 16.91 4.19
C ALA A 56 20.12 17.73 4.44
N VAL A 57 20.44 18.71 3.57
CA VAL A 57 21.64 19.55 3.71
C VAL A 57 21.40 20.85 4.51
N LEU A 58 20.15 21.23 4.77
CA LEU A 58 19.83 22.44 5.54
C LEU A 58 20.22 22.28 7.01
N ALA A 59 20.99 23.24 7.55
CA ALA A 59 21.42 23.23 8.95
C ALA A 59 20.34 23.74 9.91
N VAL A 60 19.52 24.71 9.47
CA VAL A 60 18.47 25.32 10.28
C VAL A 60 17.28 24.36 10.37
N PRO A 61 16.87 23.90 11.58
CA PRO A 61 15.81 22.90 11.72
C PRO A 61 14.46 23.32 11.15
N ASN A 62 14.07 24.59 11.33
CA ASN A 62 12.81 25.11 10.83
C ASN A 62 12.75 25.12 9.31
N GLU A 63 13.84 25.53 8.66
CA GLU A 63 13.96 25.51 7.19
C GLU A 63 13.96 24.08 6.66
N ARG A 64 14.74 23.19 7.29
CA ARG A 64 14.73 21.75 6.97
C ARG A 64 13.32 21.17 7.01
N TYR A 65 12.57 21.46 8.08
CA TYR A 65 11.20 20.97 8.23
C TYR A 65 10.28 21.54 7.14
N ALA A 66 10.33 22.85 6.88
CA ALA A 66 9.50 23.49 5.86
C ALA A 66 9.74 22.88 4.47
N THR A 67 11.00 22.69 4.08
CA THR A 67 11.39 22.08 2.79
C THR A 67 10.95 20.62 2.71
N ALA A 68 11.16 19.83 3.76
CA ALA A 68 10.70 18.45 3.83
C ALA A 68 9.16 18.34 3.78
N HIS A 69 8.45 19.26 4.42
CA HIS A 69 7.00 19.30 4.41
C HIS A 69 6.45 19.61 3.02
N LEU A 70 7.04 20.56 2.30
CA LEU A 70 6.67 20.84 0.91
C LEU A 70 6.88 19.61 0.01
N ALA A 71 7.98 18.88 0.19
CA ALA A 71 8.21 17.61 -0.50
C ALA A 71 7.14 16.54 -0.16
N ALA A 72 6.70 16.47 1.11
CA ALA A 72 5.61 15.59 1.52
C ALA A 72 4.27 15.97 0.84
N LEU A 73 3.95 17.27 0.74
CA LEU A 73 2.76 17.75 0.03
C LEU A 73 2.78 17.38 -1.46
N ARG A 74 3.94 17.50 -2.12
CA ARG A 74 4.11 17.05 -3.51
C ARG A 74 3.90 15.54 -3.66
N THR A 75 4.37 14.75 -2.69
CA THR A 75 4.12 13.31 -2.66
C THR A 75 2.63 12.99 -2.51
N ALA A 76 1.91 13.72 -1.65
CA ALA A 76 0.46 13.58 -1.52
C ALA A 76 -0.25 13.93 -2.83
N ALA A 77 0.16 15.02 -3.51
CA ALA A 77 -0.36 15.38 -4.82
C ALA A 77 -0.11 14.28 -5.88
N ALA A 78 1.06 13.63 -5.86
CA ALA A 78 1.35 12.51 -6.75
C ALA A 78 0.39 11.33 -6.52
N VAL A 79 0.04 11.03 -5.26
CA VAL A 79 -0.94 9.99 -4.93
C VAL A 79 -2.33 10.35 -5.45
N LEU A 80 -2.74 11.61 -5.36
CA LEU A 80 -4.00 12.08 -5.93
C LEU A 80 -4.00 11.96 -7.46
N ALA A 81 -2.92 12.40 -8.12
CA ALA A 81 -2.75 12.29 -9.57
C ALA A 81 -2.79 10.82 -10.04
N ALA A 82 -2.17 9.91 -9.30
CA ALA A 82 -2.21 8.47 -9.59
C ALA A 82 -3.61 7.84 -9.42
N ARG A 83 -4.50 8.48 -8.66
CA ARG A 83 -5.88 8.03 -8.42
C ARG A 83 -6.91 8.74 -9.29
N ALA A 84 -6.55 9.86 -9.93
CA ALA A 84 -7.45 10.58 -10.82
C ALA A 84 -7.86 9.65 -11.98
N ARG A 85 -9.16 9.46 -12.17
CA ARG A 85 -9.67 8.72 -13.32
C ARG A 85 -9.76 9.70 -14.49
N PRO A 86 -9.21 9.35 -15.67
CA PRO A 86 -9.42 10.17 -16.85
C PRO A 86 -10.87 9.99 -17.30
N GLU A 87 -11.67 11.05 -17.17
CA GLU A 87 -13.03 11.16 -17.71
C GLU A 87 -13.00 11.48 -19.22
#